data_AF-A0A0P5S1E1-F1
#
_entry.id   AF-A0A0P5S1E1-F1
#
_cell.length_a   1.000
_cell.length_b   1.000
_cell.length_c   1.000
_cell.angle_alpha   90.00
_cell.angle_beta   90.00
_cell.angle_gamma   90.00
#
_symmetry.space_group_name_H-M   'P 1'
#
loop_
_entity.id
_entity.type
_entity.pdbx_description
1 polymer ?
#
loop_
_entity_poly.entity_id
_entity_poly.type
_entity_poly.pdbx_seq_one_letter_code
_entity_poly.pdbx_strand_id
1 'polypeptide(L)'
;MMVRVFKLVHRSREASRILVALSFVVIVTSMVIFNPYSPHDEVRKDLVSEHVSSSTTVCVDGHDTWTNNMKATESMSAEEMYRYLRWTNSTSCHNTVDFGFNIAVHKGVAAVDGHKAVCLDKHISPDMNNCLIYSFGINNEWAFDEAMAKYGCQVYSFDPSMNVSSHDRSEHIHFFDLGLDGENRLHPTKGWKMKTVSSVYEMLASRHGGSVLIDVLKIDIETSEFDAIPQMLHSGFLVDKVKQLVAEIHLEADDALDVLRHRVQILRNLEGEGFVRFTSRPNPFFDVPLDVSQYKKGPIPIDLAWYNSRYYPSVI
;
A
#
# COMPACT_ATOMS: atom_id res chain seq x y z
N MET A 1 -45.06 28.35 -41.26
CA MET A 1 -43.60 28.50 -41.06
C MET A 1 -42.91 27.28 -40.41
N MET A 2 -43.62 26.19 -40.09
CA MET A 2 -43.08 25.05 -39.32
C MET A 2 -42.66 23.83 -40.17
N VAL A 3 -43.07 23.74 -41.44
CA VAL A 3 -42.74 22.60 -42.34
C VAL A 3 -41.39 22.75 -43.04
N ARG A 4 -40.86 23.98 -43.18
CA ARG A 4 -39.53 24.23 -43.80
C ARG A 4 -38.35 23.93 -42.86
N VAL A 5 -38.54 24.05 -41.55
CA VAL A 5 -37.49 23.80 -40.55
C VAL A 5 -37.20 22.30 -40.39
N PHE A 6 -38.22 21.44 -40.44
CA PHE A 6 -38.06 19.97 -40.37
C PHE A 6 -37.26 19.39 -41.54
N LYS A 7 -37.42 19.93 -42.76
CA LYS A 7 -36.65 19.47 -43.94
C LYS A 7 -35.17 19.84 -43.88
N LEU A 8 -34.79 20.93 -43.21
CA LEU A 8 -33.38 21.32 -43.04
C LEU A 8 -32.66 20.46 -41.99
N VAL A 9 -33.33 20.14 -40.87
CA VAL A 9 -32.76 19.32 -39.79
C VAL A 9 -32.55 17.87 -40.23
N HIS A 10 -33.45 17.31 -41.04
CA HIS A 10 -33.30 15.94 -41.56
C HIS A 10 -32.14 15.82 -42.56
N ARG A 11 -31.90 16.85 -43.38
CA ARG A 11 -30.82 16.87 -44.39
C ARG A 11 -29.43 17.00 -43.75
N SER A 12 -29.33 17.68 -42.61
CA SER A 12 -28.11 17.78 -41.80
C SER A 12 -27.73 16.45 -41.13
N ARG A 13 -28.71 15.69 -40.63
CA ARG A 13 -28.47 14.39 -39.97
C ARG A 13 -28.00 13.28 -40.93
N GLU A 14 -28.46 13.28 -42.18
CA GLU A 14 -27.95 12.33 -43.19
C GLU A 14 -26.54 12.66 -43.65
N ALA A 15 -26.21 13.95 -43.82
CA ALA A 15 -24.85 14.37 -44.17
C ALA A 15 -23.81 14.01 -43.09
N SER A 16 -24.14 14.17 -41.79
CA SER A 16 -23.26 13.74 -40.69
C SER A 16 -23.11 12.22 -40.60
N ARG A 17 -24.14 11.43 -40.94
CA ARG A 17 -24.06 9.95 -40.95
C ARG A 17 -23.16 9.43 -42.07
N ILE A 18 -23.19 10.06 -43.24
CA ILE A 18 -22.32 9.71 -44.37
C ILE A 18 -20.86 10.07 -44.06
N LEU A 19 -20.60 11.19 -43.39
CA LEU A 19 -19.25 11.61 -43.01
C LEU A 19 -18.61 10.65 -41.99
N VAL A 20 -19.36 10.22 -40.97
CA VAL A 20 -18.88 9.25 -39.95
C VAL A 20 -18.62 7.86 -40.56
N ALA A 21 -19.47 7.42 -41.50
CA ALA A 21 -19.28 6.14 -42.19
C ALA A 21 -18.02 6.13 -43.07
N LEU A 22 -17.73 7.24 -43.77
CA LEU A 22 -16.52 7.37 -44.59
C LEU A 22 -15.25 7.40 -43.74
N SER A 23 -15.27 8.03 -42.56
CA SER A 23 -14.15 8.00 -41.61
C SER A 23 -13.87 6.60 -41.05
N PHE A 24 -14.91 5.78 -40.82
CA PHE A 24 -14.75 4.42 -40.32
C PHE A 24 -14.13 3.48 -41.36
N VAL A 25 -14.48 3.64 -42.64
CA VAL A 25 -13.92 2.82 -43.74
C VAL A 25 -12.42 3.09 -43.92
N VAL A 26 -11.98 4.35 -43.82
CA VAL A 26 -10.55 4.70 -43.95
C VAL A 26 -9.69 4.09 -42.82
N ILE A 27 -10.22 4.06 -41.59
CA ILE A 27 -9.51 3.49 -40.42
C ILE A 27 -9.41 1.96 -40.53
N VAL A 28 -10.47 1.28 -40.99
CA VAL A 28 -10.43 -0.19 -41.17
C VAL A 28 -9.49 -0.59 -42.31
N THR A 29 -9.41 0.19 -43.39
CA THR A 29 -8.46 -0.11 -44.49
C THR A 29 -6.99 0.11 -44.12
N SER A 30 -6.69 0.96 -43.13
CA SER A 30 -5.30 1.21 -42.69
C SER A 30 -4.79 0.16 -41.69
N MET A 31 -5.69 -0.59 -41.02
CA MET A 31 -5.31 -1.72 -40.15
C MET A 31 -5.06 -3.03 -40.90
N VAL A 32 -5.46 -3.15 -42.17
CA VAL A 32 -5.28 -4.38 -42.96
C VAL A 32 -4.00 -4.37 -43.80
N ILE A 33 -3.36 -3.21 -44.01
CA ILE A 33 -2.21 -3.05 -44.92
C ILE A 33 -0.84 -3.16 -44.20
N PHE A 34 -0.80 -3.10 -42.87
CA PHE A 34 0.46 -3.22 -42.10
C PHE A 34 0.42 -4.38 -41.10
N ASN A 35 0.40 -5.61 -41.62
CA ASN A 35 0.69 -6.81 -40.83
C ASN A 35 1.70 -7.69 -41.58
N PRO A 36 3.01 -7.61 -41.29
CA PRO A 36 3.96 -8.60 -41.74
C PRO A 36 4.11 -9.69 -40.66
N TYR A 37 3.37 -10.78 -40.84
CA TYR A 37 3.64 -12.06 -40.18
C TYR A 37 4.65 -12.83 -41.05
N SER A 38 5.75 -13.32 -40.47
CA SER A 38 6.73 -14.19 -41.14
C SER A 38 7.01 -15.41 -40.24
N PRO A 39 6.85 -16.66 -40.74
CA PRO A 39 7.21 -17.87 -40.02
C PRO A 39 8.53 -18.51 -40.51
N HIS A 40 9.02 -19.50 -39.74
CA HIS A 40 10.16 -20.44 -39.96
C HIS A 40 11.52 -20.00 -39.32
N ASP A 41 12.32 -20.83 -38.63
CA ASP A 41 12.37 -22.29 -38.42
C ASP A 41 13.26 -22.70 -37.21
N GLU A 42 13.04 -23.95 -36.79
CA GLU A 42 13.99 -24.97 -36.27
C GLU A 42 14.59 -25.03 -34.84
N VAL A 43 14.53 -26.28 -34.39
CA VAL A 43 14.94 -27.00 -33.18
C VAL A 43 16.46 -27.02 -32.94
N ARG A 44 16.88 -26.97 -31.66
CA ARG A 44 18.04 -27.74 -31.19
C ARG A 44 17.94 -28.12 -29.70
N LYS A 45 17.93 -29.43 -29.46
CA LYS A 45 18.19 -30.09 -28.16
C LYS A 45 19.70 -30.16 -27.89
N ASP A 46 20.06 -30.31 -26.62
CA ASP A 46 21.31 -30.86 -26.02
C ASP A 46 21.75 -29.94 -24.84
N LEU A 47 22.27 -30.36 -23.69
CA LEU A 47 22.61 -31.63 -23.04
C LEU A 47 22.85 -31.32 -21.53
N VAL A 48 22.75 -32.34 -20.69
CA VAL A 48 22.89 -32.33 -19.23
C VAL A 48 24.34 -32.07 -18.77
N SER A 49 24.53 -31.41 -17.62
CA SER A 49 25.68 -31.68 -16.73
C SER A 49 25.30 -31.45 -15.26
N GLU A 50 25.53 -32.47 -14.45
CA GLU A 50 25.43 -32.50 -13.00
C GLU A 50 26.48 -31.62 -12.33
N HIS A 51 26.13 -30.94 -11.24
CA HIS A 51 27.01 -30.83 -10.06
C HIS A 51 26.19 -30.64 -8.79
N VAL A 52 26.33 -31.60 -7.88
CA VAL A 52 25.81 -31.61 -6.51
C VAL A 52 26.69 -30.69 -5.66
N SER A 53 26.09 -29.68 -5.03
CA SER A 53 26.66 -29.00 -3.87
C SER A 53 25.56 -28.73 -2.84
N SER A 54 25.88 -29.13 -1.61
CA SER A 54 25.05 -29.12 -0.41
C SER A 54 24.77 -27.72 0.14
N SER A 55 23.60 -27.57 0.76
CA SER A 55 23.21 -26.54 1.75
C SER A 55 22.75 -25.17 1.26
N THR A 56 21.43 -25.01 1.11
CA THR A 56 20.61 -24.04 1.87
C THR A 56 19.13 -24.33 1.64
N THR A 57 18.32 -24.26 2.69
CA THR A 57 16.86 -24.31 2.61
C THR A 57 16.37 -23.13 1.78
N VAL A 58 15.93 -23.42 0.56
CA VAL A 58 15.16 -22.53 -0.30
C VAL A 58 13.93 -23.31 -0.76
N CYS A 59 12.76 -22.79 -0.42
CA CYS A 59 11.49 -22.76 -1.16
C CYS A 59 10.66 -21.66 -0.45
N VAL A 60 9.93 -20.76 -1.12
CA VAL A 60 8.75 -21.08 -1.94
C VAL A 60 8.55 -20.04 -3.07
N ASP A 61 8.45 -20.59 -4.28
CA ASP A 61 7.63 -20.31 -5.47
C ASP A 61 7.50 -18.89 -6.06
N GLY A 62 7.70 -18.85 -7.38
CA GLY A 62 7.90 -17.63 -8.15
C GLY A 62 6.67 -16.76 -8.29
N HIS A 63 6.85 -15.45 -8.10
CA HIS A 63 6.71 -14.47 -9.18
C HIS A 63 7.22 -13.08 -8.71
N ASP A 64 8.54 -12.91 -8.58
CA ASP A 64 9.20 -11.68 -9.01
C ASP A 64 10.72 -11.93 -9.07
N THR A 65 11.35 -11.71 -10.22
CA THR A 65 12.81 -11.89 -10.37
C THR A 65 13.63 -10.85 -9.59
N TRP A 66 12.95 -9.85 -9.02
CA TRP A 66 13.58 -8.70 -8.40
C TRP A 66 14.11 -8.98 -6.99
N THR A 67 13.33 -9.62 -6.11
CA THR A 67 13.73 -9.89 -4.71
C THR A 67 14.88 -10.90 -4.60
N ASN A 68 14.94 -11.87 -5.52
CA ASN A 68 15.97 -12.92 -5.53
C ASN A 68 17.38 -12.42 -5.91
N ASN A 69 17.50 -11.20 -6.47
CA ASN A 69 18.78 -10.62 -6.91
C ASN A 69 19.17 -9.35 -6.13
N MET A 70 18.46 -9.01 -5.05
CA MET A 70 18.82 -7.84 -4.25
C MET A 70 20.04 -8.10 -3.39
N LYS A 71 20.97 -7.15 -3.41
CA LYS A 71 22.16 -7.15 -2.55
C LYS A 71 21.79 -7.25 -1.06
N ALA A 72 22.76 -7.61 -0.24
CA ALA A 72 22.64 -7.45 1.20
C ALA A 72 22.51 -5.95 1.54
N THR A 73 21.62 -5.59 2.46
CA THR A 73 21.21 -4.19 2.70
C THR A 73 22.38 -3.29 3.07
N GLU A 74 23.35 -3.82 3.83
CA GLU A 74 24.59 -3.15 4.22
C GLU A 74 25.44 -2.69 3.03
N SER A 75 25.25 -3.31 1.86
CA SER A 75 26.00 -3.03 0.63
C SER A 75 25.20 -2.23 -0.41
N MET A 76 23.92 -1.91 -0.13
CA MET A 76 23.08 -1.14 -1.04
C MET A 76 23.52 0.33 -1.11
N SER A 77 23.46 0.91 -2.30
CA SER A 77 23.50 2.37 -2.49
C SER A 77 22.15 3.01 -2.12
N ALA A 78 22.12 4.34 -1.98
CA ALA A 78 20.87 5.07 -1.76
C ALA A 78 19.85 4.78 -2.88
N GLU A 79 20.31 4.76 -4.13
CA GLU A 79 19.47 4.51 -5.30
C GLU A 79 18.85 3.12 -5.29
N GLU A 80 19.62 2.11 -4.86
CA GLU A 80 19.12 0.73 -4.71
C GLU A 80 18.05 0.65 -3.63
N MET A 81 18.23 1.37 -2.52
CA MET A 81 17.24 1.48 -1.44
C MET A 81 15.97 2.22 -1.88
N TYR A 82 16.09 3.31 -2.65
CA TYR A 82 14.92 4.00 -3.20
C TYR A 82 14.14 3.13 -4.20
N ARG A 83 14.83 2.33 -5.01
CA ARG A 83 14.17 1.35 -5.88
C ARG A 83 13.46 0.26 -5.06
N TYR A 84 14.08 -0.23 -3.99
CA TYR A 84 13.45 -1.16 -3.05
C TYR A 84 12.16 -0.61 -2.44
N LEU A 85 12.18 0.63 -1.95
CA LEU A 85 11.02 1.25 -1.31
C LEU A 85 9.83 1.39 -2.27
N ARG A 86 10.11 1.58 -3.57
CA ARG A 86 9.09 1.69 -4.63
C ARG A 86 8.67 0.36 -5.24
N TRP A 87 9.40 -0.71 -4.94
CA TRP A 87 9.05 -2.05 -5.41
C TRP A 87 7.78 -2.54 -4.69
N THR A 88 7.00 -3.35 -5.40
CA THR A 88 5.80 -4.03 -4.92
C THR A 88 5.55 -5.29 -5.74
N ASN A 89 4.99 -6.33 -5.13
CA ASN A 89 4.38 -7.44 -5.83
C ASN A 89 2.90 -7.10 -6.11
N SER A 90 2.65 -6.13 -6.99
CA SER A 90 1.29 -5.59 -7.22
C SER A 90 0.30 -6.61 -7.78
N THR A 91 0.78 -7.71 -8.36
CA THR A 91 -0.06 -8.81 -8.85
C THR A 91 -0.48 -9.79 -7.76
N SER A 92 0.13 -9.73 -6.57
CA SER A 92 -0.16 -10.67 -5.48
C SER A 92 -1.52 -10.47 -4.81
N CYS A 93 -2.05 -9.23 -4.84
CA CYS A 93 -3.43 -8.94 -4.46
C CYS A 93 -4.24 -8.59 -5.71
N HIS A 94 -5.23 -9.43 -6.06
CA HIS A 94 -6.02 -9.22 -7.27
C HIS A 94 -7.08 -8.11 -7.12
N ASN A 95 -7.56 -7.88 -5.91
CA ASN A 95 -8.58 -6.89 -5.59
C ASN A 95 -8.08 -5.85 -4.58
N THR A 96 -7.13 -5.01 -5.00
CA THR A 96 -6.66 -3.88 -4.19
C THR A 96 -7.65 -2.72 -4.28
N VAL A 97 -8.13 -2.23 -3.14
CA VAL A 97 -9.10 -1.12 -3.05
C VAL A 97 -8.62 -0.05 -2.07
N ASP A 98 -8.81 1.21 -2.45
CA ASP A 98 -8.50 2.35 -1.59
C ASP A 98 -9.69 2.68 -0.69
N PHE A 99 -9.44 2.70 0.63
CA PHE A 99 -10.41 3.13 1.63
C PHE A 99 -10.10 4.55 2.08
N GLY A 100 -11.14 5.38 2.13
CA GLY A 100 -11.02 6.81 2.40
C GLY A 100 -10.48 7.58 1.20
N PHE A 101 -10.71 8.88 1.19
CA PHE A 101 -9.89 9.85 0.46
C PHE A 101 -10.32 11.27 0.81
N ASN A 102 -9.37 12.19 0.69
CA ASN A 102 -9.60 13.61 0.49
C ASN A 102 -8.93 14.05 -0.81
N ILE A 103 -9.36 15.19 -1.34
CA ILE A 103 -8.63 15.87 -2.43
C ILE A 103 -7.88 17.04 -1.81
N ALA A 104 -6.56 16.92 -1.75
CA ALA A 104 -5.69 17.98 -1.28
C ALA A 104 -5.03 18.69 -2.47
N VAL A 105 -4.77 19.98 -2.31
CA VAL A 105 -4.10 20.81 -3.32
C VAL A 105 -2.84 21.42 -2.71
N HIS A 106 -1.68 20.97 -3.18
CA HIS A 106 -0.39 21.49 -2.75
C HIS A 106 0.38 22.06 -3.96
N LYS A 107 0.83 23.32 -3.86
CA LYS A 107 1.59 24.01 -4.92
C LYS A 107 0.95 23.89 -6.33
N GLY A 108 -0.38 23.88 -6.39
CA GLY A 108 -1.14 23.77 -7.64
C GLY A 108 -1.34 22.35 -8.17
N VAL A 109 -0.85 21.33 -7.49
CA VAL A 109 -1.11 19.91 -7.78
C VAL A 109 -2.28 19.45 -6.92
N ALA A 110 -3.37 19.02 -7.56
CA ALA A 110 -4.48 18.37 -6.89
C ALA A 110 -4.28 16.85 -6.92
N ALA A 111 -4.23 16.21 -5.75
CA ALA A 111 -4.07 14.77 -5.64
C ALA A 111 -4.90 14.19 -4.50
N VAL A 112 -5.04 12.86 -4.52
CA VAL A 112 -5.77 12.10 -3.50
C VAL A 112 -4.86 11.93 -2.28
N ASP A 113 -5.43 12.15 -1.10
CA ASP A 113 -4.75 12.01 0.20
C ASP A 113 -5.64 11.26 1.20
N GLY A 114 -5.10 10.86 2.35
CA GLY A 114 -5.84 10.24 3.46
C GLY A 114 -6.45 8.86 3.15
N HIS A 115 -6.15 8.30 1.97
CA HIS A 115 -6.59 6.97 1.55
C HIS A 115 -5.51 5.94 1.85
N LYS A 116 -5.89 4.71 2.20
CA LYS A 116 -4.94 3.59 2.32
C LYS A 116 -5.46 2.37 1.56
N ALA A 117 -4.53 1.64 0.93
CA ALA A 117 -4.84 0.49 0.09
C ALA A 117 -5.07 -0.78 0.94
N VAL A 118 -6.19 -1.45 0.74
CA VAL A 118 -6.56 -2.69 1.43
C VAL A 118 -6.80 -3.79 0.38
N CYS A 119 -6.27 -4.99 0.64
CA CYS A 119 -6.52 -6.14 -0.20
C CYS A 119 -7.88 -6.77 0.15
N LEU A 120 -8.76 -6.89 -0.83
CA LEU A 120 -10.10 -7.48 -0.71
C LEU A 120 -10.19 -8.85 -1.39
N ASP A 121 -9.07 -9.55 -1.51
CA ASP A 121 -9.09 -10.94 -1.94
C ASP A 121 -9.76 -11.82 -0.86
N LYS A 122 -10.47 -12.85 -1.31
CA LYS A 122 -11.44 -13.62 -0.51
C LYS A 122 -10.96 -14.07 0.88
N HIS A 123 -9.69 -14.44 1.03
CA HIS A 123 -9.16 -15.00 2.28
C HIS A 123 -8.56 -13.96 3.24
N ILE A 124 -8.24 -12.77 2.74
CA ILE A 124 -7.57 -11.72 3.51
C ILE A 124 -8.44 -10.48 3.72
N SER A 125 -9.48 -10.32 2.90
CA SER A 125 -10.44 -9.22 2.99
C SER A 125 -10.98 -9.09 4.41
N PRO A 126 -11.13 -7.85 4.93
CA PRO A 126 -11.97 -7.61 6.09
C PRO A 126 -13.39 -8.14 5.81
N ASP A 127 -13.99 -8.80 6.78
CA ASP A 127 -15.39 -9.25 6.69
C ASP A 127 -16.32 -8.05 6.89
N MET A 128 -17.13 -7.71 5.89
CA MET A 128 -18.07 -6.59 5.96
C MET A 128 -19.00 -6.73 7.18
N ASN A 129 -19.15 -5.66 7.97
CA ASN A 129 -19.87 -5.62 9.26
C ASN A 129 -19.28 -6.48 10.40
N ASN A 130 -18.12 -7.11 10.21
CA ASN A 130 -17.49 -7.96 11.23
C ASN A 130 -15.95 -7.92 11.11
N CYS A 131 -15.40 -6.72 11.14
CA CYS A 131 -13.97 -6.47 11.01
C CYS A 131 -13.45 -5.57 12.13
N LEU A 132 -12.18 -5.74 12.47
CA LEU A 132 -11.48 -4.96 13.50
C LEU A 132 -10.32 -4.19 12.88
N ILE A 133 -10.36 -2.86 13.03
CA ILE A 133 -9.36 -1.94 12.47
C ILE A 133 -8.69 -1.18 13.58
N TYR A 134 -7.36 -1.16 13.57
CA TYR A 134 -6.57 -0.28 14.41
C TYR A 134 -5.92 0.77 13.53
N SER A 135 -6.07 2.05 13.88
CA SER A 135 -5.61 3.19 13.07
C SER A 135 -4.80 4.15 13.94
N PHE A 136 -3.48 4.10 13.83
CA PHE A 136 -2.56 4.92 14.63
C PHE A 136 -2.08 6.14 13.86
N GLY A 137 -2.01 7.27 14.56
CA GLY A 137 -1.59 8.58 14.06
C GLY A 137 -2.56 9.12 13.01
N ILE A 138 -3.79 9.38 13.45
CA ILE A 138 -4.82 9.89 12.54
C ILE A 138 -4.74 11.39 12.32
N ASN A 139 -4.19 12.18 13.24
CA ASN A 139 -3.99 13.63 13.17
C ASN A 139 -5.18 14.42 12.56
N ASN A 140 -6.41 14.11 12.98
CA ASN A 140 -7.67 14.63 12.41
C ASN A 140 -7.98 14.25 10.94
N GLU A 141 -7.17 13.42 10.30
CA GLU A 141 -7.45 12.78 9.02
C GLU A 141 -8.30 11.52 9.26
N TRP A 142 -9.61 11.67 9.12
CA TRP A 142 -10.60 10.63 9.41
C TRP A 142 -11.03 9.83 8.18
N ALA A 143 -10.55 10.16 6.97
CA ALA A 143 -11.12 9.62 5.73
C ALA A 143 -11.06 8.08 5.65
N PHE A 144 -9.91 7.48 5.97
CA PHE A 144 -9.76 6.02 6.02
C PHE A 144 -10.67 5.39 7.11
N ASP A 145 -10.60 5.93 8.33
CA ASP A 145 -11.35 5.45 9.49
C ASP A 145 -12.86 5.48 9.26
N GLU A 146 -13.39 6.56 8.68
CA GLU A 146 -14.80 6.69 8.33
C GLU A 146 -15.22 5.76 7.20
N ALA A 147 -14.34 5.51 6.21
CA ALA A 147 -14.61 4.55 5.15
C ALA A 147 -14.67 3.10 5.68
N MET A 148 -13.77 2.71 6.59
CA MET A 148 -13.79 1.39 7.23
C MET A 148 -14.98 1.23 8.19
N ALA A 149 -15.34 2.28 8.93
CA ALA A 149 -16.56 2.28 9.74
C ALA A 149 -17.82 2.13 8.89
N LYS A 150 -17.87 2.80 7.71
CA LYS A 150 -18.97 2.66 6.75
C LYS A 150 -19.01 1.26 6.10
N TYR A 151 -17.87 0.59 6.00
CA TYR A 151 -17.78 -0.83 5.64
C TYR A 151 -18.30 -1.76 6.75
N GLY A 152 -18.61 -1.20 7.92
CA GLY A 152 -19.17 -1.89 9.07
C GLY A 152 -18.12 -2.41 10.06
N CYS A 153 -16.86 -1.99 9.93
CA CYS A 153 -15.83 -2.39 10.89
C CYS A 153 -15.94 -1.63 12.21
N GLN A 154 -15.48 -2.26 13.28
CA GLN A 154 -15.13 -1.57 14.53
C GLN A 154 -13.72 -0.99 14.39
N VAL A 155 -13.63 0.35 14.44
CA VAL A 155 -12.41 1.11 14.21
C VAL A 155 -11.94 1.73 15.52
N TYR A 156 -10.72 1.39 15.91
CA TYR A 156 -10.03 1.97 17.06
C TYR A 156 -8.96 2.91 16.52
N SER A 157 -9.18 4.20 16.71
CA SER A 157 -8.31 5.26 16.21
C SER A 157 -7.48 5.84 17.36
N PHE A 158 -6.20 6.09 17.14
CA PHE A 158 -5.25 6.47 18.19
C PHE A 158 -4.41 7.65 17.74
N ASP A 159 -4.37 8.72 18.53
CA ASP A 159 -3.44 9.82 18.28
C ASP A 159 -3.26 10.69 19.54
N PRO A 160 -2.05 10.81 20.11
CA PRO A 160 -1.85 11.62 21.31
C PRO A 160 -1.64 13.13 21.01
N SER A 161 -1.51 13.50 19.74
CA SER A 161 -1.24 14.87 19.29
C SER A 161 -2.51 15.71 19.08
N MET A 162 -3.67 15.07 18.95
CA MET A 162 -4.94 15.74 18.65
C MET A 162 -5.49 16.63 19.77
N ASN A 163 -4.90 16.56 20.97
CA ASN A 163 -5.29 17.39 22.13
C ASN A 163 -6.78 17.26 22.49
N VAL A 164 -7.34 16.05 22.35
CA VAL A 164 -8.70 15.69 22.76
C VAL A 164 -8.65 14.40 23.57
N SER A 165 -9.48 14.27 24.59
CA SER A 165 -9.54 13.05 25.41
C SER A 165 -10.13 11.89 24.63
N SER A 166 -9.76 10.65 24.99
CA SER A 166 -10.39 9.44 24.46
C SER A 166 -11.93 9.50 24.54
N HIS A 167 -12.61 9.15 23.45
CA HIS A 167 -14.07 9.21 23.34
C HIS A 167 -14.55 8.31 22.19
N ASP A 168 -15.82 7.91 22.24
CA ASP A 168 -16.46 7.27 21.10
C ASP A 168 -16.92 8.37 20.13
N ARG A 169 -16.34 8.40 18.91
CA ARG A 169 -16.70 9.38 17.86
C ARG A 169 -18.00 8.99 17.17
N SER A 170 -18.24 7.69 17.04
CA SER A 170 -19.48 7.11 16.51
C SER A 170 -19.70 5.72 17.12
N GLU A 171 -20.78 5.03 16.72
CA GLU A 171 -21.01 3.63 17.08
C GLU A 171 -19.88 2.69 16.65
N HIS A 172 -19.17 3.03 15.56
CA HIS A 172 -18.14 2.19 14.95
C HIS A 172 -16.72 2.76 15.09
N ILE A 173 -16.56 3.98 15.60
CA ILE A 173 -15.25 4.65 15.72
C ILE A 173 -15.01 5.05 17.18
N HIS A 174 -13.94 4.50 17.75
CA HIS A 174 -13.50 4.71 19.12
C HIS A 174 -12.13 5.36 19.13
N PHE A 175 -12.04 6.60 19.61
CA PHE A 175 -10.80 7.35 19.65
C PHE A 175 -10.08 7.23 21.00
N PHE A 176 -8.76 7.11 20.96
CA PHE A 176 -7.89 7.06 22.13
C PHE A 176 -6.73 8.05 22.03
N ASP A 177 -6.54 8.82 23.11
CA ASP A 177 -5.38 9.70 23.33
C ASP A 177 -4.15 8.86 23.74
N LEU A 178 -3.62 8.09 22.79
CA LEU A 178 -2.47 7.20 22.94
C LEU A 178 -1.65 7.19 21.64
N GLY A 179 -0.33 7.16 21.77
CA GLY A 179 0.59 6.94 20.65
C GLY A 179 1.10 5.50 20.59
N LEU A 180 1.55 5.09 19.40
CA LEU A 180 2.20 3.80 19.17
C LEU A 180 3.72 3.94 19.17
N ASP A 181 4.41 2.97 19.77
CA ASP A 181 5.87 3.00 19.93
C ASP A 181 6.43 1.59 20.21
N GLY A 182 7.75 1.47 20.25
CA GLY A 182 8.46 0.24 20.62
C GLY A 182 8.44 -0.08 22.12
N GLU A 183 7.87 0.77 22.97
CA GLU A 183 7.74 0.50 24.41
C GLU A 183 6.64 1.34 25.06
N ASN A 184 6.21 0.91 26.25
CA ASN A 184 5.25 1.65 27.06
C ASN A 184 5.97 2.77 27.83
N ARG A 185 5.80 4.02 27.42
CA ARG A 185 6.48 5.18 28.03
C ARG A 185 5.67 6.47 27.94
N LEU A 186 6.16 7.51 28.61
CA LEU A 186 5.81 8.88 28.22
C LEU A 186 6.81 9.34 27.16
N HIS A 187 6.33 9.93 26.07
CA HIS A 187 7.19 10.50 25.04
C HIS A 187 8.09 11.57 25.69
N PRO A 188 9.43 11.48 25.53
CA PRO A 188 10.38 12.24 26.35
C PRO A 188 10.21 13.76 26.24
N THR A 189 9.83 14.26 25.06
CA THR A 189 9.67 15.70 24.80
C THR A 189 8.22 16.19 24.77
N LYS A 190 7.26 15.32 24.42
CA LYS A 190 5.84 15.69 24.23
C LYS A 190 4.96 15.32 25.42
N GLY A 191 5.41 14.40 26.27
CA GLY A 191 4.61 13.88 27.39
C GLY A 191 3.45 12.97 26.96
N TRP A 192 3.36 12.62 25.68
CA TRP A 192 2.35 11.72 25.14
C TRP A 192 2.45 10.32 25.75
N LYS A 193 1.30 9.68 26.00
CA LYS A 193 1.26 8.30 26.47
C LYS A 193 1.50 7.37 25.29
N MET A 194 2.69 6.78 25.24
CA MET A 194 3.09 5.85 24.20
C MET A 194 2.91 4.42 24.67
N LYS A 195 2.46 3.54 23.76
CA LYS A 195 2.20 2.13 24.04
C LYS A 195 2.72 1.25 22.90
N THR A 196 3.14 0.04 23.26
CA THR A 196 3.24 -1.05 22.29
C THR A 196 1.86 -1.46 21.80
N VAL A 197 1.77 -1.99 20.57
CA VAL A 197 0.48 -2.47 20.04
C VAL A 197 -0.10 -3.60 20.90
N SER A 198 0.75 -4.47 21.47
CA SER A 198 0.32 -5.57 22.33
C SER A 198 -0.38 -5.05 23.58
N SER A 199 0.17 -3.99 24.20
CA SER A 199 -0.45 -3.35 25.36
C SER A 199 -1.78 -2.69 25.02
N VAL A 200 -1.90 -2.08 23.83
CA VAL A 200 -3.16 -1.50 23.34
C VAL A 200 -4.20 -2.60 23.13
N TYR A 201 -3.81 -3.71 22.48
CA TYR A 201 -4.69 -4.84 22.21
C TYR A 201 -5.21 -5.49 23.51
N GLU A 202 -4.34 -5.68 24.50
CA GLU A 202 -4.74 -6.19 25.83
C GLU A 202 -5.71 -5.24 26.54
N MET A 203 -5.46 -3.92 26.48
CA MET A 203 -6.34 -2.91 27.08
C MET A 203 -7.75 -2.94 26.46
N LEU A 204 -7.85 -3.26 25.17
CA LEU A 204 -9.10 -3.26 24.40
C LEU A 204 -9.74 -4.65 24.27
N ALA A 205 -9.13 -5.69 24.85
CA ALA A 205 -9.61 -7.07 24.78
C ALA A 205 -11.05 -7.23 25.32
N SER A 206 -11.50 -6.39 26.25
CA SER A 206 -12.89 -6.40 26.74
C SER A 206 -13.90 -5.79 25.77
N ARG A 207 -13.46 -4.99 24.80
CA ARG A 207 -14.32 -4.35 23.79
C ARG A 207 -14.50 -5.22 22.55
N HIS A 208 -13.41 -5.76 22.00
CA HIS A 208 -13.47 -6.57 20.77
C HIS A 208 -13.24 -8.08 21.00
N GLY A 209 -12.89 -8.51 22.22
CA GLY A 209 -12.52 -9.89 22.52
C GLY A 209 -11.02 -10.17 22.33
N GLY A 210 -10.40 -10.89 23.27
CA GLY A 210 -8.95 -11.12 23.31
C GLY A 210 -8.37 -12.07 22.26
N SER A 211 -9.22 -12.65 21.40
CA SER A 211 -8.81 -13.60 20.34
C SER A 211 -9.08 -13.10 18.92
N VAL A 212 -9.71 -11.93 18.76
CA VAL A 212 -10.07 -11.38 17.45
C VAL A 212 -8.82 -10.88 16.71
N LEU A 213 -8.70 -11.21 15.43
CA LEU A 213 -7.62 -10.72 14.57
C LEU A 213 -7.89 -9.26 14.19
N ILE A 214 -6.84 -8.46 14.04
CA ILE A 214 -6.90 -7.14 13.42
C ILE A 214 -6.89 -7.36 11.91
N ASP A 215 -7.97 -6.99 11.22
CA ASP A 215 -8.09 -7.13 9.77
C ASP A 215 -7.17 -6.15 9.05
N VAL A 216 -7.13 -4.90 9.52
CA VAL A 216 -6.18 -3.89 9.03
C VAL A 216 -5.59 -3.11 10.20
N LEU A 217 -4.27 -3.11 10.28
CA LEU A 217 -3.49 -2.22 11.13
C LEU A 217 -2.96 -1.08 10.25
N LYS A 218 -3.49 0.13 10.44
CA LYS A 218 -3.02 1.37 9.81
C LYS A 218 -2.03 2.08 10.74
N ILE A 219 -0.88 2.47 10.21
CA ILE A 219 0.18 3.17 10.94
C ILE A 219 0.64 4.40 10.15
N ASP A 220 0.64 5.55 10.82
CA ASP A 220 1.07 6.83 10.24
C ASP A 220 1.57 7.71 11.41
N ILE A 221 2.75 7.40 11.95
CA ILE A 221 3.17 7.79 13.32
C ILE A 221 4.51 8.53 13.38
N GLU A 222 4.85 9.25 12.31
CA GLU A 222 5.91 10.26 12.29
C GLU A 222 7.27 9.72 12.80
N THR A 223 7.84 8.76 12.07
CA THR A 223 9.12 8.07 12.32
C THR A 223 9.14 7.04 13.44
N SER A 224 8.10 6.99 14.28
CA SER A 224 7.98 5.96 15.33
C SER A 224 7.74 4.56 14.75
N GLU A 225 7.51 4.43 13.43
CA GLU A 225 7.41 3.15 12.72
C GLU A 225 8.67 2.30 12.93
N PHE A 226 9.85 2.94 12.98
CA PHE A 226 11.13 2.24 13.09
C PHE A 226 11.43 1.71 14.50
N ASP A 227 10.65 2.10 15.51
CA ASP A 227 10.67 1.49 16.84
C ASP A 227 9.51 0.50 17.01
N ALA A 228 8.32 0.87 16.53
CA ALA A 228 7.11 0.05 16.66
C ALA A 228 7.18 -1.24 15.84
N ILE A 229 7.56 -1.19 14.55
CA ILE A 229 7.58 -2.38 13.69
C ILE A 229 8.54 -3.45 14.21
N PRO A 230 9.81 -3.15 14.56
CA PRO A 230 10.69 -4.15 15.14
C PRO A 230 10.15 -4.77 16.43
N GLN A 231 9.52 -3.98 17.30
CA GLN A 231 8.89 -4.50 18.52
C GLN A 231 7.73 -5.43 18.21
N MET A 232 6.87 -5.09 17.25
CA MET A 232 5.74 -5.93 16.82
C MET A 232 6.18 -7.24 16.18
N LEU A 233 7.29 -7.23 15.43
CA LEU A 233 7.92 -8.44 14.90
C LEU A 233 8.53 -9.28 16.03
N HIS A 234 9.32 -8.66 16.91
CA HIS A 234 9.99 -9.35 18.01
C HIS A 234 9.01 -10.03 18.98
N SER A 235 7.88 -9.39 19.27
CA SER A 235 6.83 -9.95 20.13
C SER A 235 5.97 -11.01 19.44
N GLY A 236 6.11 -11.21 18.13
CA GLY A 236 5.23 -12.07 17.33
C GLY A 236 3.85 -11.48 17.05
N PHE A 237 3.51 -10.31 17.63
CA PHE A 237 2.19 -9.73 17.54
C PHE A 237 1.76 -9.49 16.08
N LEU A 238 2.66 -8.96 15.24
CA LEU A 238 2.33 -8.68 13.85
C LEU A 238 1.91 -9.96 13.11
N VAL A 239 2.71 -11.03 13.26
CA VAL A 239 2.52 -12.32 12.58
C VAL A 239 1.29 -13.07 13.12
N ASP A 240 1.00 -12.94 14.41
CA ASP A 240 -0.06 -13.69 15.10
C ASP A 240 -1.42 -12.98 15.13
N LYS A 241 -1.47 -11.65 14.96
CA LYS A 241 -2.69 -10.87 15.18
C LYS A 241 -3.11 -9.97 14.03
N VAL A 242 -2.25 -9.70 13.06
CA VAL A 242 -2.53 -8.73 11.99
C VAL A 242 -2.65 -9.45 10.64
N LYS A 243 -3.80 -9.29 9.97
CA LYS A 243 -4.01 -9.79 8.60
C LYS A 243 -3.36 -8.88 7.57
N GLN A 244 -3.55 -7.57 7.68
CA GLN A 244 -2.97 -6.59 6.76
C GLN A 244 -2.34 -5.42 7.52
N LEU A 245 -1.16 -5.01 7.08
CA LEU A 245 -0.47 -3.82 7.58
C LEU A 245 -0.49 -2.78 6.45
N VAL A 246 -1.01 -1.59 6.74
CA VAL A 246 -0.94 -0.43 5.86
C VAL A 246 -0.18 0.67 6.61
N ALA A 247 0.89 1.19 6.04
CA ALA A 247 1.73 2.15 6.74
C ALA A 247 2.22 3.26 5.82
N GLU A 248 2.16 4.50 6.30
CA GLU A 248 2.98 5.58 5.74
C GLU A 248 4.36 5.51 6.39
N ILE A 249 5.39 5.19 5.61
CA ILE A 249 6.75 5.15 6.10
C ILE A 249 7.40 6.52 5.95
N HIS A 250 7.81 7.10 7.07
CA HIS A 250 8.40 8.44 7.14
C HIS A 250 9.93 8.40 7.05
N LEU A 251 10.48 8.67 5.86
CA LEU A 251 11.92 8.78 5.61
C LEU A 251 12.35 10.24 5.44
N GLU A 252 13.64 10.52 5.58
CA GLU A 252 14.22 11.82 5.24
C GLU A 252 15.23 11.67 4.11
N ALA A 253 15.19 12.58 3.13
CA ALA A 253 16.10 12.55 1.99
C ALA A 253 17.57 12.75 2.37
N ASP A 254 17.83 13.40 3.51
CA ASP A 254 19.15 13.61 4.09
C ASP A 254 19.46 12.68 5.27
N ASP A 255 18.71 11.59 5.43
CA ASP A 255 19.10 10.48 6.30
C ASP A 255 20.53 10.04 5.98
N ALA A 256 21.32 9.81 7.02
CA ALA A 256 22.64 9.20 6.86
C ALA A 256 22.49 7.82 6.20
N LEU A 257 23.45 7.44 5.35
CA LEU A 257 23.33 6.23 4.53
C LEU A 257 23.13 4.96 5.38
N ASP A 258 23.75 4.89 6.54
CA ASP A 258 23.60 3.81 7.52
C ASP A 258 22.21 3.80 8.17
N VAL A 259 21.63 4.97 8.46
CA VAL A 259 20.25 5.11 8.94
C VAL A 259 19.27 4.61 7.88
N LEU A 260 19.42 5.03 6.62
CA LEU A 260 18.55 4.58 5.53
C LEU A 260 18.67 3.06 5.32
N ARG A 261 19.88 2.50 5.40
CA ARG A 261 20.10 1.03 5.36
C ARG A 261 19.40 0.32 6.51
N HIS A 262 19.50 0.84 7.72
CA HIS A 262 18.82 0.26 8.89
C HIS A 262 17.29 0.26 8.71
N ARG A 263 16.73 1.38 8.27
CA ARG A 263 15.29 1.54 7.99
C ARG A 263 14.80 0.58 6.91
N VAL A 264 15.55 0.44 5.82
CA VAL A 264 15.28 -0.57 4.78
C VAL A 264 15.36 -1.99 5.32
N GLN A 265 16.34 -2.29 6.17
CA GLN A 265 16.49 -3.62 6.77
C GLN A 265 15.27 -3.99 7.62
N ILE A 266 14.69 -3.04 8.36
CA ILE A 266 13.45 -3.27 9.13
C ILE A 266 12.31 -3.72 8.22
N LEU A 267 12.10 -3.02 7.09
CA LEU A 267 11.07 -3.40 6.13
C LEU A 267 11.35 -4.76 5.47
N ARG A 268 12.62 -5.10 5.22
CA ARG A 268 12.98 -6.42 4.69
C ARG A 268 12.74 -7.53 5.73
N ASN A 269 12.97 -7.25 7.01
CA ASN A 269 12.68 -8.20 8.08
C ASN A 269 11.17 -8.46 8.18
N LEU A 270 10.35 -7.40 8.09
CA LEU A 270 8.89 -7.53 7.98
C LEU A 270 8.48 -8.47 6.86
N GLU A 271 9.05 -8.29 5.66
CA GLU A 271 8.76 -9.14 4.50
C GLU A 271 9.27 -10.57 4.67
N GLY A 272 10.43 -10.73 5.33
CA GLY A 272 10.99 -12.03 5.72
C GLY A 272 10.12 -12.82 6.69
N GLU A 273 9.30 -12.15 7.49
CA GLU A 273 8.30 -12.75 8.40
C GLU A 273 6.97 -13.08 7.69
N GLY A 274 6.94 -13.05 6.35
CA GLY A 274 5.81 -13.50 5.54
C GLY A 274 4.80 -12.41 5.19
N PHE A 275 5.15 -11.13 5.34
CA PHE A 275 4.33 -10.01 4.85
C PHE A 275 4.64 -9.74 3.38
N VAL A 276 3.64 -9.87 2.51
CA VAL A 276 3.80 -9.65 1.06
C VAL A 276 3.34 -8.25 0.71
N ARG A 277 4.26 -7.42 0.22
CA ARG A 277 3.96 -6.06 -0.22
C ARG A 277 3.20 -6.08 -1.53
N PHE A 278 1.97 -5.59 -1.53
CA PHE A 278 1.15 -5.49 -2.74
C PHE A 278 0.94 -4.05 -3.21
N THR A 279 1.26 -3.05 -2.39
CA THR A 279 1.23 -1.63 -2.79
C THR A 279 2.49 -0.89 -2.32
N SER A 280 2.98 0.03 -3.17
CA SER A 280 3.92 1.09 -2.81
C SER A 280 3.57 2.37 -3.57
N ARG A 281 3.26 3.44 -2.85
CA ARG A 281 2.80 4.72 -3.41
C ARG A 281 3.53 5.89 -2.74
N PRO A 282 4.46 6.55 -3.43
CA PRO A 282 5.03 7.80 -2.93
C PRO A 282 3.94 8.86 -2.78
N ASN A 283 4.00 9.65 -1.72
CA ASN A 283 3.04 10.74 -1.53
C ASN A 283 3.22 11.79 -2.64
N PRO A 284 2.16 12.15 -3.39
CA PRO A 284 2.25 13.04 -4.55
C PRO A 284 2.63 14.49 -4.20
N PHE A 285 2.52 14.90 -2.94
CA PHE A 285 2.87 16.26 -2.50
C PHE A 285 4.34 16.40 -2.10
N PHE A 286 5.06 15.29 -1.96
CA PHE A 286 6.46 15.25 -1.55
C PHE A 286 7.35 14.80 -2.74
N ASP A 287 8.12 15.77 -3.24
CA ASP A 287 9.17 15.71 -4.29
C ASP A 287 8.95 14.81 -5.53
N VAL A 288 8.22 15.33 -6.52
CA VAL A 288 8.18 14.81 -7.91
C VAL A 288 9.10 15.68 -8.79
N PRO A 289 9.99 15.18 -9.70
CA PRO A 289 10.53 13.84 -9.95
C PRO A 289 12.01 13.65 -9.49
N LEU A 290 12.39 12.40 -9.23
CA LEU A 290 13.73 11.97 -8.82
C LEU A 290 14.82 12.32 -9.84
N ASP A 291 15.49 13.45 -9.66
CA ASP A 291 16.88 13.57 -10.11
C ASP A 291 17.75 12.80 -9.11
N VAL A 292 18.16 11.60 -9.53
CA VAL A 292 18.98 10.67 -8.77
C VAL A 292 20.36 11.27 -8.39
N SER A 293 20.72 12.45 -8.89
CA SER A 293 22.07 12.98 -8.73
C SER A 293 22.35 13.85 -7.48
N GLN A 294 21.37 14.19 -6.63
CA GLN A 294 21.58 15.23 -5.59
C GLN A 294 20.44 15.38 -4.54
N TYR A 295 20.09 14.32 -3.81
CA TYR A 295 19.00 14.29 -2.80
C TYR A 295 18.76 15.65 -2.10
N LYS A 296 17.67 16.33 -2.49
CA LYS A 296 17.21 17.57 -1.86
C LYS A 296 16.76 17.24 -0.43
N LYS A 297 16.98 18.14 0.53
CA LYS A 297 16.49 17.96 1.90
C LYS A 297 14.97 17.86 1.97
N GLY A 298 14.45 17.00 2.85
CA GLY A 298 13.04 16.96 3.21
C GLY A 298 12.45 15.55 3.30
N PRO A 299 11.18 15.47 3.74
CA PRO A 299 10.53 14.22 4.05
C PRO A 299 10.16 13.45 2.78
N ILE A 300 10.21 12.12 2.88
CA ILE A 300 9.85 11.16 1.85
C ILE A 300 8.84 10.17 2.45
N PRO A 301 7.57 10.59 2.60
CA PRO A 301 6.50 9.68 3.00
C PRO A 301 6.14 8.76 1.83
N ILE A 302 6.01 7.47 2.14
CA ILE A 302 5.63 6.43 1.18
C ILE A 302 4.57 5.55 1.81
N ASP A 303 3.40 5.47 1.17
CA ASP A 303 2.34 4.54 1.52
C ASP A 303 2.66 3.14 1.03
N LEU A 304 2.85 2.23 1.99
CA LEU A 304 3.12 0.82 1.74
C LEU A 304 1.98 -0.01 2.33
N ALA A 305 1.60 -1.09 1.62
CA ALA A 305 0.61 -2.04 2.12
C ALA A 305 1.09 -3.48 1.91
N TRP A 306 0.92 -4.27 2.97
CA TRP A 306 1.24 -5.68 3.00
C TRP A 306 0.06 -6.49 3.50
N TYR A 307 -0.10 -7.69 2.95
CA TYR A 307 -0.88 -8.73 3.61
C TYR A 307 0.04 -9.76 4.26
N ASN A 308 -0.43 -10.37 5.33
CA ASN A 308 0.24 -11.47 6.00
C ASN A 308 -0.12 -12.78 5.31
N SER A 309 0.85 -13.41 4.65
CA SER A 309 0.67 -14.66 3.89
C SER A 309 0.15 -15.82 4.74
N ARG A 310 0.33 -15.78 6.06
CA ARG A 310 -0.23 -16.77 6.98
C ARG A 310 -1.76 -16.89 6.90
N TYR A 311 -2.42 -15.78 6.59
CA TYR A 311 -3.88 -15.72 6.45
C TYR A 311 -4.34 -15.72 4.98
N TYR A 312 -3.40 -15.77 4.04
CA TYR A 312 -3.65 -15.84 2.61
C TYR A 312 -3.19 -17.22 2.11
N PRO A 313 -4.00 -18.28 2.25
CA PRO A 313 -3.62 -19.60 1.76
C PRO A 313 -3.37 -19.52 0.26
N SER A 314 -2.23 -20.03 -0.18
CA SER A 314 -1.95 -20.27 -1.60
C SER A 314 -3.13 -21.07 -2.15
N VAL A 315 -3.78 -20.57 -3.19
CA VAL A 315 -4.74 -21.35 -3.95
C VAL A 315 -3.94 -22.52 -4.53
N ILE A 316 -4.09 -23.71 -3.93
CA ILE A 316 -3.62 -24.98 -4.51
C ILE A 316 -4.48 -25.28 -5.72
#